data_AF-A0A243RWM2-F1
#
_entry.id   AF-A0A243RWM2-F1
#
_cell.length_a   1.000
_cell.length_b   1.000
_cell.length_c   1.000
_cell.angle_alpha   90.00
_cell.angle_beta   90.00
_cell.angle_gamma   90.00
#
_symmetry.space_group_name_H-M   'P 1'
#
loop_
_entity.id
_entity.type
_entity.pdbx_description
1 polymer ?
#
loop_
_entity_poly.entity_id
_entity_poly.type
_entity_poly.pdbx_seq_one_letter_code
_entity_poly.pdbx_strand_id
1 'polypeptide(L)'
;MERLPSWIRQHLAALRALLVLTLILGAAYPLLVTGVAQAVFGGNANGSIVQKDGKDVGSALVGQKFTDAEGDPVGKYFQSRPSAAGDGYDMLSTSASNLGPEDVVDVLPVPGAKDGEGHPDEGRQSLLTQVCARSEAVGELEGVSGARPYCAPGGVGAVLKVFPAVGTPVRAVSVNQACPAVPFVAEYRGVKVECGRPGEDYAAGRTVPVRGDARAVVPADAVTASGSGLDPHISPAYAGLQAPRVARERGLPLEKVRRLIEENTAGRSLGFMGEPGVNVLQLNLALDKG
;
A
#
# COMPACT_ATOMS: atom_id res chain seq x y z
N MET A 1 -13.78 9.62 -68.59
CA MET A 1 -13.27 9.66 -67.19
C MET A 1 -14.40 9.21 -66.28
N GLU A 2 -14.49 7.91 -66.01
CA GLU A 2 -15.50 7.42 -65.07
C GLU A 2 -15.16 7.95 -63.67
N ARG A 3 -16.09 8.72 -63.10
CA ARG A 3 -15.95 9.19 -61.71
C ARG A 3 -16.12 7.96 -60.81
N LEU A 4 -15.11 7.69 -59.99
CA LEU A 4 -15.18 6.65 -58.96
C LEU A 4 -16.51 6.78 -58.16
N PRO A 5 -17.19 5.67 -57.87
CA PRO A 5 -18.37 5.64 -57.00
C PRO A 5 -18.12 6.42 -55.72
N SER A 6 -19.13 7.16 -55.25
CA SER A 6 -19.03 8.02 -54.05
C SER A 6 -18.50 7.26 -52.83
N TRP A 7 -18.97 6.02 -52.62
CA TRP A 7 -18.52 5.18 -51.52
C TRP A 7 -17.03 4.84 -51.60
N ILE A 8 -16.50 4.48 -52.79
CA ILE A 8 -15.06 4.20 -52.97
C ILE A 8 -14.21 5.44 -52.67
N ARG A 9 -14.63 6.62 -53.16
CA ARG A 9 -13.91 7.88 -52.89
C ARG A 9 -13.88 8.23 -51.40
N GLN A 10 -14.99 8.03 -50.70
CA GLN A 10 -15.07 8.24 -49.26
C GLN A 10 -14.16 7.28 -48.49
N HIS A 11 -14.14 6.00 -48.86
CA HIS A 11 -13.31 5.00 -48.19
C HIS A 11 -11.80 5.23 -48.45
N LEU A 12 -11.42 5.65 -49.66
CA LEU A 12 -10.05 6.05 -49.97
C LEU A 12 -9.62 7.32 -49.21
N ALA A 13 -10.51 8.31 -49.08
CA ALA A 13 -10.23 9.50 -48.28
C ALA A 13 -10.05 9.15 -46.79
N ALA A 14 -10.92 8.28 -46.25
CA ALA A 14 -10.82 7.79 -44.88
C ALA A 14 -9.52 6.99 -44.65
N LEU A 15 -9.16 6.09 -45.58
CA LEU A 15 -7.91 5.33 -45.50
C LEU A 15 -6.68 6.26 -45.53
N ARG A 16 -6.67 7.26 -46.40
CA ARG A 16 -5.59 8.27 -46.44
C ARG A 16 -5.49 9.05 -45.13
N ALA A 17 -6.63 9.50 -44.60
CA ALA A 17 -6.66 10.21 -43.32
C ALA A 17 -6.14 9.32 -42.19
N LEU A 18 -6.55 8.04 -42.15
CA LEU A 18 -6.04 7.05 -41.19
C LEU A 18 -4.52 6.90 -41.31
N LEU A 19 -4.00 6.67 -42.51
CA LEU A 19 -2.55 6.48 -42.73
C LEU A 19 -1.74 7.73 -42.33
N VAL A 20 -2.22 8.92 -42.71
CA VAL A 20 -1.56 10.19 -42.37
C VAL A 20 -1.57 10.40 -40.85
N LEU A 21 -2.71 10.22 -40.18
CA LEU A 21 -2.79 10.38 -38.73
C LEU A 21 -1.98 9.31 -37.99
N THR A 22 -1.92 8.07 -38.48
CA THR A 22 -1.05 7.03 -37.91
C THR A 22 0.42 7.39 -38.03
N LEU A 23 0.87 7.92 -39.18
CA LEU A 23 2.26 8.36 -39.33
C LEU A 23 2.59 9.58 -38.45
N ILE A 24 1.66 10.53 -38.37
CA ILE A 24 1.86 11.74 -37.56
C ILE A 24 1.88 11.38 -36.07
N LEU A 25 0.84 10.69 -35.56
CA LEU A 25 0.67 10.44 -34.13
C LEU A 25 1.46 9.21 -33.64
N GLY A 26 1.68 8.21 -34.49
CA GLY A 26 2.37 6.98 -34.16
C GLY A 26 3.88 6.99 -34.43
N ALA A 27 4.38 7.89 -35.28
CA ALA A 27 5.82 7.99 -35.58
C ALA A 27 6.38 9.40 -35.39
N ALA A 28 5.88 10.39 -36.12
CA ALA A 28 6.46 11.73 -36.11
C ALA A 28 6.41 12.37 -34.70
N TYR A 29 5.26 12.29 -34.04
CA TYR A 29 5.06 12.81 -32.69
C TYR A 29 5.95 12.12 -31.62
N PRO A 30 5.93 10.79 -31.43
CA PRO A 30 6.77 10.15 -30.42
C PRO A 30 8.27 10.33 -30.68
N LEU A 31 8.71 10.34 -31.95
CA LEU A 31 10.12 10.61 -32.28
C LEU A 31 10.53 12.04 -31.95
N LEU A 32 9.68 13.02 -32.26
CA LEU A 32 9.93 14.42 -31.91
C LEU A 32 10.00 14.61 -30.40
N VAL A 33 9.01 14.08 -29.66
CA VAL A 33 8.98 14.17 -28.18
C VAL A 33 10.19 13.48 -27.57
N THR A 34 10.55 12.29 -28.04
CA THR A 34 11.73 11.55 -27.56
C THR A 34 13.03 12.31 -27.86
N GLY A 35 13.18 12.86 -29.07
CA GLY A 35 14.35 13.66 -29.45
C GLY A 35 14.53 14.89 -28.56
N VAL A 36 13.45 15.64 -28.30
CA VAL A 36 13.49 16.80 -27.40
C VAL A 36 13.77 16.37 -25.95
N ALA A 37 13.12 15.32 -25.47
CA ALA A 37 13.29 14.82 -24.11
C ALA A 37 14.73 14.35 -23.85
N GLN A 38 15.34 13.64 -24.80
CA GLN A 38 16.74 13.20 -24.68
C GLN A 38 17.72 14.37 -24.77
N ALA A 39 17.44 15.38 -25.60
CA ALA A 39 18.31 16.55 -25.75
C ALA A 39 18.34 17.46 -24.52
N VAL A 40 17.19 17.62 -23.83
CA VAL A 40 17.04 18.61 -22.74
C VAL A 40 16.97 17.94 -21.36
N PHE A 41 16.37 16.76 -21.26
CA PHE A 41 16.01 16.11 -19.99
C PHE A 41 16.48 14.66 -19.91
N GLY A 42 17.65 14.33 -20.46
CA GLY A 42 18.17 12.96 -20.55
C GLY A 42 18.10 12.16 -19.25
N GLY A 43 18.35 12.77 -18.08
CA GLY A 43 18.20 12.10 -16.79
C GLY A 43 16.76 11.61 -16.53
N ASN A 44 15.77 12.49 -16.70
CA ASN A 44 14.36 12.16 -16.48
C ASN A 44 13.83 11.23 -17.58
N ALA A 45 14.21 11.47 -18.83
CA ALA A 45 13.82 10.67 -20.00
C ALA A 45 14.32 9.23 -19.92
N ASN A 46 15.47 9.01 -19.27
CA ASN A 46 16.04 7.69 -19.03
C ASN A 46 15.62 7.09 -17.67
N GLY A 47 14.59 7.63 -17.03
CA GLY A 47 13.96 7.02 -15.85
C GLY A 47 14.49 7.51 -14.50
N SER A 48 15.25 8.60 -14.45
CA SER A 48 15.76 9.20 -13.19
C SER A 48 16.53 8.22 -12.31
N ILE A 49 17.44 7.45 -12.94
CA ILE A 49 18.22 6.41 -12.29
C ILE A 49 19.16 7.01 -11.23
N VAL A 50 19.19 6.37 -10.06
CA VAL A 50 20.04 6.73 -8.93
C VAL A 50 21.17 5.70 -8.83
N GLN A 51 22.39 6.19 -8.64
CA GLN A 51 23.59 5.37 -8.58
C GLN A 51 24.26 5.41 -7.20
N LYS A 52 24.84 4.28 -6.81
CA LYS A 52 25.75 4.13 -5.68
C LYS A 52 27.03 3.45 -6.16
N ASP A 53 28.18 4.08 -5.95
CA ASP A 53 29.50 3.54 -6.33
C ASP A 53 29.60 3.09 -7.80
N GLY A 54 28.97 3.86 -8.71
CA GLY A 54 28.94 3.56 -10.14
C GLY A 54 28.00 2.44 -10.57
N LYS A 55 27.18 1.91 -9.64
CA LYS A 55 26.13 0.91 -9.92
C LYS A 55 24.75 1.54 -9.83
N ASP A 56 23.88 1.18 -10.75
CA ASP A 56 22.47 1.56 -10.72
C ASP A 56 21.77 0.80 -9.58
N VAL A 57 21.20 1.55 -8.64
CA VAL A 57 20.52 0.99 -7.45
C VAL A 57 19.00 1.19 -7.50
N GLY A 58 18.49 1.92 -8.48
CA GLY A 58 17.07 2.13 -8.69
C GLY A 58 16.75 3.45 -9.37
N SER A 59 15.49 3.88 -9.27
CA SER A 59 15.02 5.18 -9.76
C SER A 59 14.54 6.03 -8.59
N ALA A 60 14.73 7.35 -8.69
CA ALA A 60 14.14 8.29 -7.72
C ALA A 60 12.61 8.27 -7.74
N LEU A 61 12.00 7.72 -8.80
CA LEU A 61 10.55 7.68 -9.00
C LEU A 61 9.91 6.36 -8.60
N VAL A 62 10.70 5.34 -8.22
CA VAL A 62 10.22 3.99 -7.95
C VAL A 62 10.60 3.59 -6.53
N GLY A 63 9.59 3.28 -5.71
CA GLY A 63 9.80 2.77 -4.36
C GLY A 63 10.37 1.35 -4.36
N GLN A 64 10.97 0.98 -3.24
CA GLN A 64 11.59 -0.33 -3.06
C GLN A 64 11.23 -0.90 -1.69
N LYS A 65 11.29 -2.23 -1.59
CA LYS A 65 11.21 -2.96 -0.34
C LYS A 65 12.57 -2.94 0.36
N PHE A 66 12.61 -2.58 1.64
CA PHE A 66 13.84 -2.55 2.47
C PHE A 66 13.83 -3.67 3.51
N THR A 67 13.59 -4.90 3.04
CA THR A 67 13.62 -6.13 3.86
C THR A 67 14.79 -7.02 3.47
N ASP A 68 15.13 -7.98 4.31
CA ASP A 68 16.07 -9.05 4.00
C ASP A 68 15.40 -10.17 3.15
N ALA A 69 16.12 -11.30 2.99
CA ALA A 69 15.68 -12.43 2.18
C ALA A 69 14.52 -13.20 2.82
N GLU A 70 14.42 -13.15 4.15
CA GLU A 70 13.37 -13.72 4.96
C GLU A 70 12.11 -12.84 4.98
N GLY A 71 12.26 -11.58 4.55
CA GLY A 71 11.17 -10.61 4.46
C GLY A 71 11.04 -9.72 5.69
N ASP A 72 12.00 -9.80 6.61
CA ASP A 72 12.06 -8.99 7.82
C ASP A 72 12.62 -7.58 7.51
N PRO A 73 12.11 -6.53 8.19
CA PRO A 73 12.55 -5.16 7.93
C PRO A 73 14.00 -4.94 8.34
N VAL A 74 14.81 -4.43 7.42
CA VAL A 74 16.21 -4.11 7.70
C VAL A 74 16.29 -2.90 8.63
N GLY A 75 16.64 -3.13 9.90
CA GLY A 75 16.60 -2.12 10.98
C GLY A 75 17.47 -0.87 10.76
N LYS A 76 18.48 -0.91 9.89
CA LYS A 76 19.31 0.26 9.55
C LYS A 76 18.71 1.15 8.45
N TYR A 77 17.62 0.75 7.80
CA TYR A 77 17.00 1.52 6.71
C TYR A 77 15.63 2.04 7.12
N PHE A 78 15.22 3.13 6.48
CA PHE A 78 13.84 3.57 6.47
C PHE A 78 12.99 2.61 5.63
N GLN A 79 11.83 2.29 6.16
CA GLN A 79 10.83 1.41 5.56
C GLN A 79 9.86 2.23 4.73
N SER A 80 9.60 1.74 3.53
CA SER A 80 8.62 2.30 2.61
C SER A 80 7.19 1.99 3.05
N ARG A 81 6.21 2.50 2.31
CA ARG A 81 4.80 2.17 2.51
C ARG A 81 4.54 0.70 2.16
N PRO A 82 3.43 0.11 2.64
CA PRO A 82 2.97 -1.17 2.12
C PRO A 82 2.72 -1.08 0.60
N SER A 83 3.06 -2.14 -0.12
CA SER A 83 2.79 -2.27 -1.56
C SER A 83 1.82 -3.42 -1.81
N ALA A 84 0.89 -3.22 -2.74
CA ALA A 84 0.04 -4.27 -3.29
C ALA A 84 0.51 -4.77 -4.68
N ALA A 85 1.61 -4.22 -5.21
CA ALA A 85 2.18 -4.65 -6.49
C ALA A 85 2.97 -5.96 -6.35
N GLY A 86 2.45 -7.04 -6.94
CA GLY A 86 3.04 -8.38 -6.91
C GLY A 86 3.43 -8.82 -5.49
N ASP A 87 4.66 -9.30 -5.33
CA ASP A 87 5.23 -9.73 -4.05
C ASP A 87 5.75 -8.56 -3.17
N GLY A 88 5.34 -7.33 -3.50
CA GLY A 88 5.74 -6.11 -2.83
C GLY A 88 6.81 -5.35 -3.62
N TYR A 89 6.40 -4.24 -4.24
CA TYR A 89 7.20 -3.38 -5.10
C TYR A 89 7.65 -4.03 -6.43
N ASP A 90 6.86 -4.95 -6.97
CA ASP A 90 7.09 -5.52 -8.31
C ASP A 90 6.76 -4.51 -9.42
N MET A 91 7.77 -4.16 -10.22
CA MET A 91 7.66 -3.21 -11.34
C MET A 91 6.81 -3.75 -12.51
N LEU A 92 6.67 -5.07 -12.64
CA LEU A 92 5.86 -5.69 -13.69
C LEU A 92 4.38 -5.86 -13.28
N SER A 93 4.06 -5.62 -12.01
CA SER A 93 2.73 -5.84 -11.41
C SER A 93 2.20 -4.59 -10.70
N THR A 94 2.40 -3.40 -11.29
CA THR A 94 1.93 -2.12 -10.72
C THR A 94 0.41 -2.16 -10.48
N SER A 95 0.01 -2.06 -9.22
CA SER A 95 -1.38 -2.23 -8.81
C SER A 95 -1.64 -1.67 -7.40
N ALA A 96 -2.92 -1.40 -7.13
CA ALA A 96 -3.45 -1.04 -5.82
C ALA A 96 -4.16 -2.25 -5.18
N SER A 97 -4.36 -2.20 -3.87
CA SER A 97 -5.13 -3.25 -3.17
C SER A 97 -6.60 -3.31 -3.56
N ASN A 98 -7.19 -2.19 -4.01
CA ASN A 98 -8.60 -2.05 -4.40
C ASN A 98 -9.62 -2.49 -3.33
N LEU A 99 -9.22 -2.57 -2.06
CA LEU A 99 -10.12 -2.88 -0.95
C LEU A 99 -10.87 -1.61 -0.52
N GLY A 100 -12.19 -1.73 -0.41
CA GLY A 100 -13.06 -0.64 0.03
C GLY A 100 -13.06 -0.45 1.55
N PRO A 101 -13.54 0.70 2.06
CA PRO A 101 -13.61 0.97 3.50
C PRO A 101 -14.55 0.03 4.27
N GLU A 102 -15.48 -0.64 3.58
CA GLU A 102 -16.40 -1.63 4.17
C GLU A 102 -15.82 -3.06 4.21
N ASP A 103 -14.62 -3.29 3.66
CA ASP A 103 -13.91 -4.57 3.77
C ASP A 103 -13.29 -4.69 5.17
N VAL A 104 -14.12 -5.12 6.13
CA VAL A 104 -13.76 -5.19 7.56
C VAL A 104 -13.83 -6.60 8.13
N VAL A 105 -14.35 -7.57 7.38
CA VAL A 105 -14.55 -8.96 7.84
C VAL A 105 -13.57 -9.89 7.13
N ASP A 106 -12.81 -10.64 7.93
CA ASP A 106 -11.88 -11.65 7.42
C ASP A 106 -12.64 -12.92 6.99
N VAL A 107 -12.05 -13.63 6.02
CA VAL A 107 -12.40 -15.02 5.74
C VAL A 107 -11.39 -15.88 6.50
N LEU A 108 -11.85 -16.58 7.54
CA LEU A 108 -10.98 -17.42 8.36
C LEU A 108 -10.56 -18.68 7.59
N PRO A 109 -9.27 -19.09 7.65
CA PRO A 109 -8.81 -20.31 7.01
C PRO A 109 -9.51 -21.53 7.59
N VAL A 110 -10.03 -22.41 6.73
CA VAL A 110 -10.65 -23.67 7.16
C VAL A 110 -9.60 -24.79 7.16
N PRO A 111 -9.24 -25.36 8.33
CA PRO A 111 -8.22 -26.40 8.39
C PRO A 111 -8.55 -27.61 7.52
N GLY A 112 -7.63 -27.97 6.62
CA GLY A 112 -7.78 -29.11 5.71
C GLY A 112 -8.65 -28.84 4.48
N ALA A 113 -9.25 -27.65 4.35
CA ALA A 113 -9.88 -27.22 3.12
C ALA A 113 -8.82 -26.80 2.08
N LYS A 114 -9.23 -26.80 0.82
CA LYS A 114 -8.43 -26.32 -0.30
C LYS A 114 -9.20 -25.25 -1.06
N ASP A 115 -8.48 -24.31 -1.63
CA ASP A 115 -9.03 -23.33 -2.55
C ASP A 115 -9.41 -23.96 -3.90
N GLY A 116 -9.93 -23.15 -4.82
CA GLY A 116 -10.33 -23.61 -6.17
C GLY A 116 -9.16 -24.09 -7.05
N GLU A 117 -7.92 -23.83 -6.62
CA GLU A 117 -6.68 -24.16 -7.32
C GLU A 117 -5.97 -25.37 -6.70
N GLY A 118 -6.46 -25.86 -5.55
CA GLY A 118 -5.97 -27.04 -4.86
C GLY A 118 -4.91 -26.75 -3.79
N HIS A 119 -4.63 -25.48 -3.49
CA HIS A 119 -3.77 -25.04 -2.38
C HIS A 119 -4.53 -25.07 -1.05
N PRO A 120 -3.86 -25.18 0.10
CA PRO A 120 -4.52 -25.05 1.41
C PRO A 120 -5.29 -23.75 1.53
N ASP A 121 -6.48 -23.79 2.14
CA ASP A 121 -7.25 -22.59 2.43
C ASP A 121 -6.56 -21.74 3.51
N GLU A 122 -5.91 -20.66 3.08
CA GLU A 122 -5.25 -19.68 3.95
C GLU A 122 -6.21 -18.56 4.40
N GLY A 123 -7.46 -18.59 3.95
CA GLY A 123 -8.42 -17.54 4.19
C GLY A 123 -8.06 -16.23 3.48
N ARG A 124 -8.67 -15.13 3.90
CA ARG A 124 -8.42 -13.80 3.35
C ARG A 124 -8.56 -12.74 4.42
N GLN A 125 -7.53 -11.92 4.59
CA GLN A 125 -7.59 -10.76 5.47
C GLN A 125 -8.32 -9.59 4.81
N SER A 126 -9.22 -8.97 5.57
CA SER A 126 -9.86 -7.71 5.24
C SER A 126 -8.90 -6.53 5.31
N LEU A 127 -9.26 -5.41 4.69
CA LEU A 127 -8.53 -4.15 4.81
C LEU A 127 -8.32 -3.75 6.27
N LEU A 128 -9.35 -3.90 7.11
CA LEU A 128 -9.25 -3.54 8.52
C LEU A 128 -8.18 -4.37 9.23
N THR A 129 -8.17 -5.69 9.04
CA THR A 129 -7.15 -6.57 9.63
C THR A 129 -5.76 -6.27 9.07
N GLN A 130 -5.60 -6.03 7.76
CA GLN A 130 -4.31 -5.63 7.19
C GLN A 130 -3.78 -4.34 7.82
N VAL A 131 -4.65 -3.35 8.03
CA VAL A 131 -4.27 -2.08 8.67
C VAL A 131 -3.89 -2.29 10.15
N CYS A 132 -4.62 -3.13 10.87
CA CYS A 132 -4.34 -3.45 12.26
C CYS A 132 -3.01 -4.19 12.42
N ALA A 133 -2.78 -5.22 11.61
CA ALA A 133 -1.57 -6.04 11.66
C ALA A 133 -0.33 -5.21 11.32
N ARG A 134 -0.41 -4.37 10.27
CA ARG A 134 0.68 -3.46 9.90
C ARG A 134 0.96 -2.43 11.01
N SER A 135 -0.08 -1.91 11.65
CA SER A 135 0.07 -0.95 12.75
C SER A 135 0.74 -1.57 13.97
N GLU A 136 0.37 -2.81 14.31
CA GLU A 136 1.01 -3.57 15.38
C GLU A 136 2.49 -3.81 15.05
N ALA A 137 2.79 -4.33 13.86
CA ALA A 137 4.16 -4.60 13.41
C ALA A 137 5.05 -3.34 13.37
N VAL A 138 4.52 -2.20 12.88
CA VAL A 138 5.25 -0.92 12.90
C VAL A 138 5.44 -0.43 14.34
N GLY A 139 4.43 -0.61 15.19
CA GLY A 139 4.53 -0.29 16.62
C GLY A 139 5.64 -1.07 17.31
N GLU A 140 5.72 -2.37 17.07
CA GLU A 140 6.77 -3.25 17.59
C GLU A 140 8.15 -2.86 17.07
N LEU A 141 8.28 -2.62 15.75
CA LEU A 141 9.54 -2.25 15.13
C LEU A 141 10.10 -0.92 15.66
N GLU A 142 9.23 0.08 15.84
CA GLU A 142 9.63 1.42 16.27
C GLU A 142 9.57 1.64 17.79
N GLY A 143 9.10 0.64 18.55
CA GLY A 143 8.97 0.73 20.01
C GLY A 143 7.87 1.70 20.47
N VAL A 144 6.79 1.82 19.70
CA VAL A 144 5.63 2.69 19.99
C VAL A 144 4.33 1.89 20.03
N SER A 145 3.25 2.50 20.51
CA SER A 145 1.93 1.84 20.49
C SER A 145 1.42 1.64 19.05
N GLY A 146 1.28 0.38 18.65
CA GLY A 146 0.60 -0.01 17.41
C GLY A 146 -0.93 0.01 17.49
N ALA A 147 -1.51 0.26 18.66
CA ALA A 147 -2.97 0.22 18.88
C ALA A 147 -3.73 1.29 18.08
N ARG A 148 -4.92 0.95 17.59
CA ARG A 148 -5.83 1.86 16.86
C ARG A 148 -7.29 1.64 17.27
N PRO A 149 -8.20 2.62 17.08
CA PRO A 149 -9.57 2.54 17.54
C PRO A 149 -10.40 1.33 17.07
N TYR A 150 -10.07 0.68 15.96
CA TYR A 150 -10.86 -0.45 15.43
C TYR A 150 -10.06 -1.75 15.39
N CYS A 151 -8.97 -1.83 16.13
CA CYS A 151 -8.11 -3.00 16.19
C CYS A 151 -8.26 -3.71 17.52
N ALA A 152 -8.42 -5.03 17.45
CA ALA A 152 -8.34 -5.90 18.60
C ALA A 152 -6.85 -6.13 18.98
N PRO A 153 -6.58 -6.57 20.23
CA PRO A 153 -5.26 -7.12 20.58
C PRO A 153 -4.90 -8.28 19.64
N GLY A 154 -3.65 -8.32 19.15
CA GLY A 154 -3.17 -9.30 18.18
C GLY A 154 -3.42 -8.92 16.71
N GLY A 155 -3.58 -7.63 16.43
CA GLY A 155 -3.43 -7.10 15.06
C GLY A 155 -4.59 -7.37 14.12
N VAL A 156 -5.74 -7.84 14.61
CA VAL A 156 -6.93 -8.09 13.78
C VAL A 156 -7.99 -7.01 13.96
N GLY A 157 -8.88 -6.86 12.98
CA GLY A 157 -10.00 -5.92 13.08
C GLY A 157 -10.97 -6.29 14.21
N ALA A 158 -11.37 -5.30 15.01
CA ALA A 158 -12.36 -5.45 16.08
C ALA A 158 -13.79 -5.45 15.49
N VAL A 159 -14.26 -6.60 14.99
CA VAL A 159 -15.55 -6.71 14.29
C VAL A 159 -16.42 -7.80 14.87
N LEU A 160 -17.67 -7.44 15.16
CA LEU A 160 -18.71 -8.36 15.59
C LEU A 160 -19.74 -8.60 14.48
N LYS A 161 -20.27 -9.82 14.43
CA LYS A 161 -21.55 -10.16 13.79
C LYS A 161 -22.60 -10.34 14.86
N VAL A 162 -23.66 -9.54 14.77
CA VAL A 162 -24.72 -9.46 15.78
C VAL A 162 -26.04 -9.99 15.21
N PHE A 163 -26.70 -10.86 15.98
CA PHE A 163 -27.97 -11.50 15.62
C PHE A 163 -29.04 -11.25 16.70
N PRO A 164 -30.31 -10.99 16.32
CA PRO A 164 -30.75 -10.62 14.98
C PRO A 164 -30.11 -9.29 14.52
N ALA A 165 -30.09 -9.03 13.22
CA ALA A 165 -29.48 -7.82 12.66
C ALA A 165 -30.15 -6.51 13.14
N VAL A 166 -31.42 -6.58 13.53
CA VAL A 166 -32.23 -5.47 14.02
C VAL A 166 -32.96 -5.89 15.31
N GLY A 167 -32.95 -5.02 16.31
CA GLY A 167 -33.58 -5.26 17.62
C GLY A 167 -32.58 -5.56 18.72
N THR A 168 -33.04 -6.27 19.76
CA THR A 168 -32.20 -6.69 20.89
C THR A 168 -31.33 -7.88 20.48
N PRO A 169 -30.00 -7.78 20.61
CA PRO A 169 -29.11 -8.87 20.27
C PRO A 169 -29.35 -10.07 21.19
N VAL A 170 -29.27 -11.28 20.64
CA VAL A 170 -29.31 -12.56 21.36
C VAL A 170 -28.04 -13.36 21.16
N ARG A 171 -27.26 -13.07 20.11
CA ARG A 171 -25.96 -13.68 19.82
C ARG A 171 -25.01 -12.64 19.22
N ALA A 172 -23.76 -12.65 19.66
CA ALA A 172 -22.70 -11.81 19.12
C ALA A 172 -21.44 -12.66 18.92
N VAL A 173 -20.82 -12.55 17.75
CA VAL A 173 -19.64 -13.34 17.37
C VAL A 173 -18.52 -12.42 16.91
N SER A 174 -17.31 -12.58 17.45
CA SER A 174 -16.08 -11.93 16.97
C SER A 174 -15.56 -12.66 15.74
N VAL A 175 -15.75 -12.08 14.56
CA VAL A 175 -15.57 -12.81 13.29
C VAL A 175 -14.15 -12.81 12.75
N ASN A 176 -13.32 -11.85 13.17
CA ASN A 176 -11.91 -11.78 12.76
C ASN A 176 -10.97 -12.53 13.74
N GLN A 177 -11.52 -13.14 14.79
CA GLN A 177 -10.77 -13.93 15.77
C GLN A 177 -11.29 -15.37 15.77
N ALA A 178 -10.52 -16.28 15.17
CA ALA A 178 -10.85 -17.70 15.14
C ALA A 178 -10.73 -18.35 16.53
N CYS A 179 -11.71 -19.15 16.93
CA CYS A 179 -11.58 -19.99 18.13
C CYS A 179 -10.32 -20.87 18.05
N PRO A 180 -9.57 -21.07 19.16
CA PRO A 180 -9.91 -20.78 20.56
C PRO A 180 -9.49 -19.37 21.05
N ALA A 181 -9.34 -18.39 20.16
CA ALA A 181 -9.01 -17.02 20.57
C ALA A 181 -10.02 -16.44 21.58
N VAL A 182 -9.50 -15.62 22.50
CA VAL A 182 -10.34 -14.85 23.43
C VAL A 182 -10.88 -13.63 22.69
N PRO A 183 -12.21 -13.45 22.61
CA PRO A 183 -12.80 -12.28 21.98
C PRO A 183 -12.30 -10.97 22.61
N PHE A 184 -12.06 -9.96 21.78
CA PHE A 184 -11.56 -8.65 22.23
C PHE A 184 -12.51 -7.91 23.19
N VAL A 185 -13.78 -8.29 23.21
CA VAL A 185 -14.78 -7.87 24.19
C VAL A 185 -15.52 -9.09 24.72
N ALA A 186 -15.71 -9.17 26.04
CA ALA A 186 -16.40 -10.32 26.66
C ALA A 186 -17.91 -10.29 26.44
N GLU A 187 -18.50 -9.10 26.36
CA GLU A 187 -19.94 -8.89 26.27
C GLU A 187 -20.27 -7.70 25.35
N TYR A 188 -21.35 -7.82 24.59
CA TYR A 188 -21.89 -6.76 23.76
C TYR A 188 -23.39 -6.63 24.02
N ARG A 189 -23.80 -5.51 24.62
CA ARG A 189 -25.21 -5.16 24.93
C ARG A 189 -25.98 -6.28 25.67
N GLY A 190 -25.40 -6.88 26.72
CA GLY A 190 -26.07 -7.95 27.48
C GLY A 190 -25.77 -9.37 26.99
N VAL A 191 -25.07 -9.53 25.87
CA VAL A 191 -24.81 -10.84 25.25
C VAL A 191 -23.34 -11.18 25.29
N LYS A 192 -23.00 -12.37 25.78
CA LYS A 192 -21.64 -12.89 25.75
C LYS A 192 -21.16 -13.04 24.30
N VAL A 193 -19.96 -12.54 24.02
CA VAL A 193 -19.36 -12.64 22.69
C VAL A 193 -18.67 -13.99 22.52
N GLU A 194 -18.98 -14.66 21.42
CA GLU A 194 -18.35 -15.92 21.00
C GLU A 194 -17.20 -15.64 20.02
N CYS A 195 -16.20 -16.52 19.96
CA CYS A 195 -15.19 -16.48 18.90
C CYS A 195 -15.76 -17.05 17.58
N GLY A 196 -15.25 -16.60 16.45
CA GLY A 196 -15.64 -17.08 15.13
C GLY A 196 -15.13 -18.50 14.88
N ARG A 197 -15.94 -19.32 14.22
CA ARG A 197 -15.55 -20.68 13.80
C ARG A 197 -15.25 -20.68 12.31
N PRO A 198 -14.10 -21.24 11.87
CA PRO A 198 -13.82 -21.41 10.45
C PRO A 198 -14.95 -22.15 9.72
N GLY A 199 -15.37 -21.64 8.56
CA GLY A 199 -16.41 -22.22 7.72
C GLY A 199 -17.86 -21.96 8.16
N GLU A 200 -18.11 -21.30 9.29
CA GLU A 200 -19.48 -20.88 9.67
C GLU A 200 -19.91 -19.62 8.89
N ASP A 201 -21.13 -19.60 8.37
CA ASP A 201 -21.68 -18.44 7.66
C ASP A 201 -22.34 -17.45 8.63
N TYR A 202 -21.79 -16.23 8.69
CA TYR A 202 -22.32 -15.13 9.49
C TYR A 202 -23.00 -14.02 8.67
N ALA A 203 -23.34 -14.27 7.40
CA ALA A 203 -23.90 -13.28 6.48
C ALA A 203 -25.20 -12.65 6.97
N ALA A 204 -26.07 -13.42 7.65
CA ALA A 204 -27.34 -12.93 8.20
C ALA A 204 -27.18 -11.95 9.38
N GLY A 205 -25.98 -11.88 9.98
CA GLY A 205 -25.69 -11.01 11.11
C GLY A 205 -25.33 -9.59 10.67
N ARG A 206 -25.70 -8.60 11.47
CA ARG A 206 -25.26 -7.21 11.26
C ARG A 206 -23.77 -7.10 11.58
N THR A 207 -22.99 -6.58 10.64
CA THR A 207 -21.58 -6.24 10.86
C THR A 207 -21.49 -4.99 11.74
N VAL A 208 -20.75 -5.09 12.84
CA VAL A 208 -20.53 -3.99 13.79
C VAL A 208 -19.04 -3.89 14.09
N PRO A 209 -18.31 -2.97 13.42
CA PRO A 209 -16.98 -2.58 13.86
C PRO A 209 -17.07 -1.91 15.23
N VAL A 210 -16.31 -2.40 16.20
CA VAL A 210 -16.32 -1.87 17.57
C VAL A 210 -15.16 -0.91 17.74
N ARG A 211 -15.47 0.31 18.17
CA ARG A 211 -14.48 1.35 18.41
C ARG A 211 -13.97 1.30 19.85
N GLY A 212 -12.69 0.96 20.03
CA GLY A 212 -11.92 1.16 21.26
C GLY A 212 -11.46 2.60 21.46
N ASP A 213 -10.78 2.84 22.58
CA ASP A 213 -10.32 4.14 23.07
C ASP A 213 -8.88 4.49 22.66
N ALA A 214 -8.17 3.54 22.05
CA ALA A 214 -6.80 3.72 21.57
C ALA A 214 -6.67 4.90 20.59
N ARG A 215 -5.58 5.65 20.70
CA ARG A 215 -5.20 6.69 19.74
C ARG A 215 -4.11 6.15 18.83
N ALA A 216 -4.31 6.28 17.51
CA ALA A 216 -3.33 5.85 16.53
C ALA A 216 -2.08 6.75 16.61
N VAL A 217 -0.95 6.15 16.99
CA VAL A 217 0.37 6.80 16.97
C VAL A 217 1.05 6.57 15.62
N VAL A 218 0.91 5.35 15.07
CA VAL A 218 1.42 4.98 13.75
C VAL A 218 0.67 5.78 12.65
N PRO A 219 1.38 6.53 11.80
CA PRO A 219 0.80 7.30 10.69
C PRO A 219 0.01 6.46 9.68
N ALA A 220 -0.91 7.09 8.97
CA ALA A 220 -1.80 6.40 8.05
C ALA A 220 -1.08 5.80 6.84
N ASP A 221 -0.05 6.47 6.32
CA ASP A 221 0.75 6.03 5.18
C ASP A 221 1.61 4.79 5.49
N ALA A 222 1.93 4.54 6.77
CA ALA A 222 2.64 3.34 7.22
C ALA A 222 1.79 2.06 7.11
N VAL A 223 0.46 2.19 7.15
CA VAL A 223 -0.48 1.05 7.20
C VAL A 223 -1.34 0.93 5.94
N THR A 224 -1.43 2.00 5.15
CA THR A 224 -2.20 2.03 3.89
C THR A 224 -1.30 1.88 2.68
N ALA A 225 -1.64 0.92 1.83
CA ALA A 225 -0.94 0.71 0.57
C ALA A 225 -1.13 1.89 -0.39
N SER A 226 -0.16 2.13 -1.26
CA SER A 226 -0.25 3.18 -2.28
C SER A 226 -1.09 2.76 -3.49
N GLY A 227 -1.55 3.74 -4.26
CA GLY A 227 -2.37 3.49 -5.46
C GLY A 227 -1.59 2.91 -6.65
N SER A 228 -0.27 3.11 -6.71
CA SER A 228 0.58 2.53 -7.75
C SER A 228 1.25 1.22 -7.33
N GLY A 229 1.34 0.96 -6.02
CA GLY A 229 2.18 -0.08 -5.42
C GLY A 229 3.69 0.21 -5.50
N LEU A 230 4.11 1.33 -6.11
CA LEU A 230 5.51 1.67 -6.34
C LEU A 230 5.88 3.06 -5.79
N ASP A 231 5.16 3.52 -4.77
CA ASP A 231 5.34 4.87 -4.20
C ASP A 231 6.73 5.01 -3.55
N PRO A 232 7.58 5.93 -4.04
CA PRO A 232 8.90 6.17 -3.47
C PRO A 232 8.86 7.06 -2.23
N HIS A 233 7.70 7.63 -1.87
CA HIS A 233 7.57 8.59 -0.77
C HIS A 233 6.86 8.02 0.45
N ILE A 234 7.31 8.47 1.62
CA ILE A 234 6.59 8.38 2.90
C ILE A 234 6.33 9.78 3.45
N SER A 235 5.37 9.91 4.35
CA SER A 235 5.12 11.17 5.04
C SER A 235 6.30 11.53 5.96
N PRO A 236 6.55 12.83 6.20
CA PRO A 236 7.53 13.26 7.20
C PRO A 236 7.22 12.74 8.60
N ALA A 237 5.93 12.53 8.93
CA ALA A 237 5.51 11.95 10.19
C ALA A 237 5.97 10.49 10.33
N TYR A 238 5.84 9.70 9.25
CA TYR A 238 6.31 8.32 9.25
C TYR A 238 7.84 8.23 9.26
N ALA A 239 8.53 9.05 8.48
CA ALA A 239 9.99 9.16 8.55
C ALA A 239 10.46 9.55 9.97
N GLY A 240 9.78 10.52 10.59
CA GLY A 240 10.05 10.96 11.96
C GLY A 240 9.83 9.87 13.01
N LEU A 241 8.81 9.01 12.82
CA LEU A 241 8.55 7.86 13.70
C LEU A 241 9.71 6.86 13.68
N GLN A 242 10.29 6.62 12.50
CA GLN A 242 11.38 5.65 12.30
C GLN A 242 12.77 6.18 12.70
N ALA A 243 12.94 7.50 12.76
CA ALA A 243 14.23 8.15 12.98
C ALA A 243 14.99 7.66 14.24
N PRO A 244 14.34 7.45 15.41
CA PRO A 244 15.03 6.95 16.60
C PRO A 244 15.63 5.55 16.43
N ARG A 245 14.91 4.63 15.78
CA ARG A 245 15.43 3.29 15.46
C ARG A 245 16.63 3.41 14.54
N VAL A 246 16.48 4.09 13.40
CA VAL A 246 17.54 4.20 12.40
C VAL A 246 18.80 4.86 12.98
N ALA A 247 18.64 5.88 13.82
CA ALA A 247 19.75 6.53 14.54
C ALA A 247 20.49 5.54 15.45
N ARG A 248 19.76 4.74 16.24
CA ARG A 248 20.32 3.72 17.13
C ARG A 248 21.06 2.62 16.35
N GLU A 249 20.43 2.05 15.33
CA GLU A 249 21.01 0.95 14.54
C GLU A 249 22.24 1.37 13.74
N ARG A 250 22.37 2.66 13.40
CA ARG A 250 23.54 3.21 12.70
C ARG A 250 24.57 3.89 13.61
N GLY A 251 24.30 4.00 14.91
CA GLY A 251 25.17 4.76 15.82
C GLY A 251 25.29 6.25 15.47
N LEU A 252 24.25 6.83 14.85
CA LEU A 252 24.22 8.24 14.45
C LEU A 252 23.46 9.10 15.48
N PRO A 253 23.82 10.38 15.65
CA PRO A 253 22.99 11.31 16.41
C PRO A 253 21.60 11.48 15.78
N LEU A 254 20.54 11.44 16.58
CA LEU A 254 19.16 11.60 16.11
C LEU A 254 18.95 12.89 15.31
N GLU A 255 19.59 13.99 15.73
CA GLU A 255 19.53 15.27 15.01
C GLU A 255 20.13 15.22 13.60
N LYS A 256 21.16 14.38 13.39
CA LYS A 256 21.71 14.17 12.06
C LYS A 256 20.70 13.44 11.17
N VAL A 257 20.03 12.41 11.71
CA VAL A 257 18.99 11.67 10.98
C VAL A 257 17.80 12.58 10.64
N ARG A 258 17.34 13.41 11.58
CA ARG A 258 16.27 14.40 11.35
C ARG A 258 16.63 15.39 10.24
N ARG A 259 17.86 15.91 10.23
CA ARG A 259 18.34 16.77 9.17
C ARG A 259 18.34 16.08 7.81
N LEU A 260 18.80 14.82 7.74
CA LEU A 260 18.75 14.05 6.50
C LEU A 260 17.31 13.83 6.00
N ILE A 261 16.35 13.62 6.91
CA ILE A 261 14.93 13.56 6.55
C ILE A 261 14.49 14.90 5.92
N GLU A 262 14.79 16.03 6.55
CA GLU A 262 14.44 17.36 6.03
C GLU A 262 15.07 17.64 4.66
N GLU A 263 16.36 17.34 4.49
CA GLU A 263 17.09 17.50 3.23
C GLU A 263 16.53 16.63 2.09
N ASN A 264 15.92 15.49 2.41
CA ASN A 264 15.29 14.57 1.46
C ASN A 264 13.76 14.67 1.45
N THR A 265 13.19 15.74 2.05
CA THR A 265 11.75 16.02 2.00
C THR A 265 11.45 16.94 0.82
N ALA A 266 10.70 16.44 -0.16
CA ALA A 266 10.12 17.28 -1.19
C ALA A 266 8.96 18.10 -0.61
N GLY A 267 8.97 19.41 -0.84
CA GLY A 267 7.88 20.31 -0.47
C GLY A 267 6.65 20.15 -1.36
N ARG A 268 5.60 20.92 -1.05
CA ARG A 268 4.38 20.96 -1.87
C ARG A 268 4.68 21.57 -3.25
N SER A 269 4.12 20.99 -4.29
CA SER A 269 4.15 21.57 -5.64
C SER A 269 3.50 22.95 -5.62
N LEU A 270 4.20 23.96 -6.13
CA LEU A 270 3.77 25.37 -6.11
C LEU A 270 3.42 25.91 -4.71
N GLY A 271 3.85 25.24 -3.62
CA GLY A 271 3.57 25.62 -2.24
C GLY A 271 2.19 25.21 -1.70
N PHE A 272 1.27 24.69 -2.53
CA PHE A 272 -0.09 24.33 -2.08
C PHE A 272 -0.62 23.01 -2.64
N MET A 273 -0.08 22.51 -3.75
CA MET A 273 -0.54 21.25 -4.35
C MET A 273 0.20 20.06 -3.75
N GLY A 274 -0.58 19.06 -3.31
CA GLY A 274 -0.06 17.82 -2.74
C GLY A 274 0.42 17.98 -1.28
N GLU A 275 1.13 16.95 -0.82
CA GLU A 275 1.65 16.86 0.54
C GLU A 275 3.18 16.73 0.49
N PRO A 276 3.89 17.19 1.54
CA PRO A 276 5.32 16.94 1.65
C PRO A 276 5.59 15.44 1.72
N GLY A 277 6.62 14.98 1.01
CA GLY A 277 6.98 13.56 0.94
C GLY A 277 8.48 13.36 1.02
N VAL A 278 8.89 12.31 1.74
CA VAL A 278 10.30 11.95 1.93
C VAL A 278 10.66 10.80 1.00
N ASN A 279 11.63 10.99 0.12
CA ASN A 279 12.05 9.95 -0.81
C ASN A 279 12.89 8.88 -0.09
N VAL A 280 12.37 7.66 0.04
CA VAL A 280 12.97 6.62 0.89
C VAL A 280 14.30 6.13 0.32
N LEU A 281 14.39 5.93 -1.01
CA LEU A 281 15.63 5.48 -1.64
C LEU A 281 16.74 6.51 -1.48
N GLN A 282 16.46 7.78 -1.79
CA GLN A 282 17.44 8.85 -1.66
C GLN A 282 17.87 9.06 -0.20
N LEU A 283 16.93 9.01 0.75
CA LEU A 283 17.23 9.10 2.18
C LEU A 283 18.13 7.95 2.65
N ASN A 284 17.83 6.71 2.27
CA ASN A 284 18.64 5.55 2.63
C ASN A 284 20.05 5.62 2.02
N LEU A 285 20.19 6.16 0.81
CA LEU A 285 21.50 6.41 0.20
C LEU A 285 22.26 7.56 0.87
N ALA A 286 21.56 8.61 1.30
CA ALA A 286 22.17 9.72 2.05
C ALA A 286 22.70 9.24 3.40
N LEU A 287 21.97 8.34 4.07
CA LEU A 287 22.43 7.67 5.29
C LEU A 287 23.67 6.80 5.07
N ASP A 288 23.84 6.19 3.89
CA ASP A 288 25.00 5.32 3.60
C ASP A 288 26.28 6.11 3.32
N LYS A 289 26.16 7.38 2.95
CA LYS A 289 27.29 8.27 2.67
C LYS A 289 27.83 8.98 3.92
N GLY A 290 27.04 9.05 4.98
CA GLY A 290 27.30 9.89 6.16
C GLY A 290 27.53 9.10 7.43
#